data_AF-A0A0G4LW09-F1
#
_entry.id   AF-A0A0G4LW09-F1
#
_cell.length_a   1.000
_cell.length_b   1.000
_cell.length_c   1.000
_cell.angle_alpha   90.00
_cell.angle_beta   90.00
_cell.angle_gamma   90.00
#
_symmetry.space_group_name_H-M   'P 1'
#
loop_
_entity.id
_entity.type
_entity.pdbx_description
1 polymer ?
#
loop_
_entity_poly.entity_id
_entity_poly.type
_entity_poly.pdbx_seq_one_letter_code
_entity_poly.pdbx_strand_id
1 'polypeptide(L)'
;MPRDEQETYIRRLASLGYCWQFITLAGLHTTALISDKFARAYSQQGMRAYGELVQEPEMEGGVDVVKHQKWSGASYVDELLKMVSGGISSTAAMGKG
;
A
#
# COMPACT_ATOMS: atom_id res chain seq x y z
N MET A 1 26.05 3.33 14.49
CA MET A 1 26.16 4.46 13.55
C MET A 1 25.36 5.63 14.12
N PRO A 2 25.97 6.79 14.36
CA PRO A 2 25.29 8.04 14.73
C PRO A 2 24.17 8.43 13.74
N ARG A 3 23.20 9.27 14.15
CA ARG A 3 22.04 9.63 13.30
C ARG A 3 22.46 10.39 12.04
N ASP A 4 23.36 11.35 12.20
CA ASP A 4 23.99 12.12 11.13
C ASP A 4 24.72 11.22 10.11
N GLU A 5 25.34 10.14 10.60
CA GLU A 5 25.96 9.16 9.73
C GLU A 5 24.94 8.29 8.97
N GLN A 6 23.79 7.96 9.58
CA GLN A 6 22.72 7.21 8.91
C GLN A 6 22.10 8.02 7.76
N GLU A 7 21.86 9.32 7.99
CA GLU A 7 21.30 10.25 6.99
C GLU A 7 22.20 10.37 5.75
N THR A 8 23.52 10.35 5.95
CA THR A 8 24.52 10.53 4.88
C THR A 8 25.01 9.21 4.27
N TYR A 9 24.67 8.05 4.85
CA TYR A 9 25.23 6.74 4.49
C TYR A 9 25.15 6.42 3.00
N ILE A 10 23.95 6.53 2.42
CA ILE A 10 23.70 6.22 0.99
C ILE A 10 24.51 7.15 0.07
N ARG A 11 24.60 8.44 0.42
CA ARG A 11 25.35 9.44 -0.35
C ARG A 11 26.86 9.18 -0.28
N ARG A 12 27.39 8.81 0.89
CA ARG A 12 28.81 8.46 1.07
C ARG A 12 29.17 7.23 0.23
N LEU A 13 28.34 6.19 0.24
CA LEU A 13 28.55 5.02 -0.64
C LEU A 13 28.48 5.39 -2.13
N ALA A 14 27.54 6.25 -2.53
CA ALA A 14 27.44 6.69 -3.91
C ALA A 14 28.73 7.39 -4.39
N SER A 15 29.37 8.22 -3.56
CA SER A 15 30.66 8.86 -3.90
C SER A 15 31.83 7.89 -4.07
N LEU A 16 31.70 6.64 -3.62
CA LEU A 16 32.70 5.57 -3.79
C LEU A 16 32.40 4.66 -4.99
N GLY A 17 31.33 4.94 -5.75
CA GLY A 17 30.95 4.16 -6.94
C GLY A 17 29.87 3.10 -6.71
N TYR A 18 29.28 3.00 -5.51
CA TYR A 18 28.14 2.12 -5.26
C TYR A 18 26.85 2.71 -5.86
N CYS A 19 26.62 2.44 -7.15
CA CYS A 19 25.53 3.02 -7.94
C CYS A 19 24.16 2.32 -7.78
N TRP A 20 24.13 1.13 -7.19
CA TRP A 20 22.91 0.38 -6.90
C TRP A 20 22.86 0.04 -5.41
N GLN A 21 21.89 0.62 -4.70
CA GLN A 21 21.77 0.49 -3.25
C GLN A 21 20.29 0.22 -2.89
N PHE A 22 20.05 -0.78 -2.06
CA PHE A 22 18.70 -1.19 -1.67
C PHE A 22 18.73 -1.88 -0.31
N ILE A 23 17.57 -1.90 0.36
CA ILE A 23 17.41 -2.58 1.65
C ILE A 23 16.68 -3.90 1.38
N THR A 24 17.39 -5.01 1.53
CA THR A 24 16.90 -6.36 1.20
C THR A 24 15.60 -6.73 1.91
N LEU A 25 15.49 -6.40 3.20
CA LEU A 25 14.38 -6.84 4.07
C LEU A 25 13.45 -5.69 4.51
N ALA A 26 13.48 -4.54 3.82
CA ALA A 26 12.63 -3.41 4.19
C ALA A 26 11.15 -3.80 4.28
N GLY A 27 10.62 -4.46 3.25
CA GLY A 27 9.23 -4.91 3.22
C GLY A 27 8.89 -5.90 4.33
N LEU A 28 9.77 -6.86 4.63
CA LEU A 28 9.55 -7.85 5.70
C LEU A 28 9.41 -7.17 7.06
N HIS A 29 10.34 -6.28 7.40
CA HIS A 29 10.33 -5.62 8.70
C HIS A 29 9.20 -4.59 8.84
N THR A 30 8.88 -3.83 7.77
CA THR A 30 7.76 -2.87 7.84
C THR A 30 6.41 -3.56 7.95
N THR A 31 6.17 -4.63 7.17
CA THR A 31 4.94 -5.42 7.24
C THR A 31 4.79 -6.12 8.60
N ALA A 32 5.85 -6.70 9.15
CA ALA A 32 5.81 -7.32 10.46
C ALA A 32 5.49 -6.30 11.57
N LEU A 33 6.13 -5.13 11.54
CA LEU A 33 5.92 -4.08 12.54
C LEU A 33 4.50 -3.52 12.52
N ILE A 34 3.96 -3.19 11.34
CA ILE A 34 2.59 -2.66 11.25
C ILE A 34 1.56 -3.70 11.65
N SER A 35 1.77 -4.98 11.29
CA SER A 35 0.85 -6.07 11.65
C SER A 35 0.79 -6.30 13.17
N ASP A 36 1.93 -6.32 13.86
CA ASP A 36 1.96 -6.46 15.33
C ASP A 36 1.28 -5.27 16.02
N LYS A 37 1.60 -4.04 15.60
CA LYS A 37 0.97 -2.82 16.15
C LYS A 37 -0.53 -2.80 15.93
N PHE A 38 -0.97 -3.11 14.71
CA PHE A 38 -2.38 -3.16 14.36
C PHE A 38 -3.11 -4.22 15.17
N ALA A 39 -2.59 -5.45 15.26
CA ALA A 39 -3.22 -6.53 16.02
C ALA A 39 -3.39 -6.18 17.52
N ARG A 40 -2.38 -5.55 18.13
CA ARG A 40 -2.45 -5.08 19.53
C ARG A 40 -3.48 -3.99 19.73
N ALA A 41 -3.55 -3.02 18.82
CA ALA A 41 -4.52 -1.93 18.92
C ALA A 41 -5.94 -2.44 18.66
N TYR A 42 -6.12 -3.29 17.65
CA TYR A 42 -7.41 -3.86 17.28
C TYR A 42 -7.99 -4.75 18.39
N SER A 43 -7.17 -5.51 19.12
CA SER A 43 -7.64 -6.31 20.26
C SER A 43 -8.17 -5.46 21.43
N GLN A 44 -7.72 -4.20 21.54
CA GLN A 44 -8.13 -3.28 22.60
C GLN A 44 -9.25 -2.33 22.16
N GLN A 45 -9.27 -1.92 20.90
CA GLN A 45 -10.07 -0.80 20.40
C GLN A 45 -10.97 -1.15 19.20
N GLY A 46 -10.85 -2.38 18.67
CA GLY A 46 -11.62 -2.86 17.53
C GLY A 46 -11.46 -1.98 16.29
N MET A 47 -12.57 -1.71 15.62
CA MET A 47 -12.58 -0.97 14.34
C MET A 47 -11.97 0.43 14.41
N ARG A 48 -11.95 1.07 15.57
CA ARG A 48 -11.26 2.35 15.75
C ARG A 48 -9.78 2.25 15.37
N ALA A 49 -9.11 1.16 15.75
CA ALA A 49 -7.72 0.94 15.39
C ALA A 49 -7.51 0.82 13.88
N TYR A 50 -8.49 0.28 13.13
CA TYR A 50 -8.41 0.24 11.67
C TYR A 50 -8.58 1.62 11.04
N GLY A 51 -9.52 2.42 11.55
CA GLY A 51 -9.70 3.81 11.13
C GLY A 51 -8.42 4.63 11.33
N GLU A 52 -7.93 4.69 12.57
CA GLU A 52 -6.81 5.57 12.95
C GLU A 52 -5.44 5.10 12.41
N LEU A 53 -5.18 3.78 12.35
CA LEU A 53 -3.85 3.27 11.98
C LEU A 53 -3.69 2.99 10.50
N VAL A 54 -4.79 2.80 9.76
CA VAL A 54 -4.75 2.37 8.36
C VAL A 54 -5.53 3.32 7.48
N GLN A 55 -6.85 3.42 7.66
CA GLN A 55 -7.71 4.06 6.68
C GLN A 55 -7.55 5.59 6.64
N GLU A 56 -7.50 6.26 7.79
CA GLU A 56 -7.31 7.71 7.87
C GLU A 56 -5.93 8.11 7.29
N PRO A 57 -4.79 7.50 7.70
CA PRO A 57 -3.50 7.79 7.07
C PRO A 57 -3.46 7.51 5.56
N GLU A 58 -4.11 6.45 5.08
CA GLU A 58 -4.19 6.18 3.63
C GLU A 58 -4.96 7.28 2.90
N MET A 59 -6.05 7.79 3.48
CA MET A 59 -6.84 8.88 2.91
C MET A 59 -6.08 10.21 2.93
N GLU A 60 -5.47 10.57 4.06
CA GLU A 60 -4.70 11.81 4.23
C GLU A 60 -3.44 11.83 3.33
N GLY A 61 -2.76 10.68 3.24
CA GLY A 61 -1.57 10.51 2.42
C GLY A 61 -1.86 10.30 0.93
N GLY A 62 -3.13 10.16 0.54
CA GLY A 62 -3.52 9.88 -0.85
C GLY A 62 -2.98 8.55 -1.37
N VAL A 63 -2.92 7.52 -0.53
CA VAL A 63 -2.45 6.18 -0.89
C VAL A 63 -3.46 5.51 -1.82
N ASP A 64 -3.05 5.23 -3.07
CA ASP A 64 -3.94 4.70 -4.11
C ASP A 64 -4.69 3.42 -3.72
N VAL A 65 -4.07 2.60 -2.86
CA VAL A 65 -4.62 1.33 -2.37
C VAL A 65 -5.91 1.52 -1.56
N VAL A 66 -6.17 2.71 -1.01
CA VAL A 66 -7.44 3.01 -0.31
C VAL A 66 -8.65 2.72 -1.20
N LYS A 67 -8.51 2.95 -2.51
CA LYS A 67 -9.49 2.56 -3.54
C LYS A 67 -9.11 1.19 -4.12
N HIS A 68 -9.04 0.18 -3.25
CA HIS A 68 -8.47 -1.13 -3.59
C HIS A 68 -9.10 -1.80 -4.81
N GLN A 69 -10.40 -1.60 -5.08
CA GLN A 69 -11.05 -2.11 -6.30
C GLN A 69 -10.50 -1.49 -7.58
N LYS A 70 -10.26 -0.17 -7.57
CA LYS A 70 -9.61 0.50 -8.71
C LYS A 70 -8.16 0.06 -8.82
N TRP A 71 -7.44 0.02 -7.70
CA TRP A 71 -6.04 -0.35 -7.64
C TRP A 71 -5.78 -1.79 -8.10
N SER A 72 -6.68 -2.73 -7.78
CA SER A 72 -6.60 -4.13 -8.22
C SER A 72 -7.00 -4.36 -9.68
N GLY A 73 -7.45 -3.31 -10.38
CA GLY A 73 -7.83 -3.39 -11.79
C GLY A 73 -9.26 -3.88 -12.04
N ALA A 74 -10.16 -3.83 -11.06
CA ALA A 74 -11.55 -4.25 -11.24
C ALA A 74 -12.22 -3.54 -12.42
N SER A 75 -12.01 -2.22 -12.55
CA SER A 75 -12.54 -1.44 -13.68
C SER A 75 -11.96 -1.86 -15.03
N TYR A 76 -10.69 -2.29 -15.07
CA TYR A 76 -10.08 -2.78 -16.31
C TYR A 76 -10.76 -4.08 -16.78
N VAL A 77 -11.01 -5.00 -15.85
CA VAL A 77 -11.72 -6.25 -16.14
C VAL A 77 -13.16 -5.98 -16.56
N ASP A 78 -13.85 -5.05 -15.92
CA ASP A 78 -15.22 -4.67 -16.29
C ASP A 78 -15.32 -4.09 -17.71
N GLU A 79 -14.36 -3.26 -18.13
CA GLU A 79 -14.35 -2.72 -19.48
C GLU A 79 -14.07 -3.81 -20.54
N LEU A 80 -13.22 -4.80 -20.21
CA LEU A 80 -13.04 -5.97 -21.07
C LEU A 80 -14.34 -6.77 -21.20
N LEU A 81 -15.06 -7.00 -20.10
CA LEU A 81 -16.34 -7.72 -20.12
C LEU A 81 -17.38 -6.97 -20.95
N LYS A 82 -17.50 -5.65 -20.78
CA LYS A 82 -18.42 -4.82 -21.58
C LYS A 82 -18.08 -4.86 -23.07
N MET A 83 -16.79 -4.82 -23.41
CA MET A 83 -16.35 -4.90 -24.81
C MET A 83 -16.80 -6.21 -25.46
N VAL A 84 -16.61 -7.35 -24.78
CA VAL A 84 -16.97 -8.67 -25.30
C VAL A 84 -18.49 -8.88 -25.33
N SER A 85 -19.22 -8.30 -24.38
CA SER A 85 -20.67 -8.50 -24.25
C SER A 85 -21.53 -7.49 -25.01
N GLY A 86 -20.93 -6.64 -25.86
CA GLY A 86 -21.66 -5.61 -26.60
C GLY A 86 -22.28 -4.54 -25.70
N GLY A 87 -21.69 -4.28 -24.53
CA GLY A 87 -22.12 -3.29 -23.55
C GLY A 87 -23.17 -3.77 -22.55
N ILE A 88 -23.65 -5.02 -22.64
CA ILE A 88 -24.63 -5.59 -21.72
C ILE A 88 -23.93 -6.64 -20.86
N SER A 89 -23.58 -6.32 -19.62
CA SER A 89 -23.04 -7.28 -18.66
C SER A 89 -23.85 -7.22 -17.37
N SER A 90 -24.49 -8.33 -16.99
CA SER A 90 -25.26 -8.46 -15.74
C SER A 90 -24.39 -8.77 -14.51
N THR A 91 -23.08 -8.98 -14.71
CA THR A 91 -22.15 -9.42 -13.66
C THR A 91 -20.92 -8.52 -13.52
N ALA A 92 -21.00 -7.25 -13.98
CA ALA A 92 -19.90 -6.30 -13.81
C ALA A 92 -19.62 -6.05 -12.33
N ALA A 93 -18.35 -6.11 -11.93
CA ALA A 93 -17.90 -6.01 -10.54
C ALA A 93 -18.15 -4.61 -9.95
N MET A 94 -18.09 -3.57 -10.78
CA MET A 94 -18.32 -2.16 -10.41
C MET A 94 -19.72 -1.66 -10.81
N GLY A 95 -20.70 -2.56 -10.97
CA GLY A 95 -22.10 -2.18 -11.18
C GLY A 95 -22.65 -1.33 -10.02
N LYS A 96 -23.62 -0.44 -10.30
CA LYS A 96 -24.33 0.30 -9.23
C LYS A 96 -25.13 -0.70 -8.39
N GLY A 97 -24.72 -0.88 -7.13
CA GLY A 97 -25.63 -1.19 -6.03
C GLY A 97 -26.32 0.06 -5.53
#